data_AF-A0A838TNU9-F1
#
_entry.id   AF-A0A838TNU9-F1
#
_cell.length_a   1.000
_cell.length_b   1.000
_cell.length_c   1.000
_cell.angle_alpha   90.00
_cell.angle_beta   90.00
_cell.angle_gamma   90.00
#
_symmetry.space_group_name_H-M   'P 1'
#
loop_
_entity.id
_entity.type
_entity.pdbx_description
1 polymer ?
#
loop_
_entity_poly.entity_id
_entity_poly.type
_entity_poly.pdbx_seq_one_letter_code
_entity_poly.pdbx_strand_id
1 'polypeptide(L)'
;MKKLYISFLFAAFANFAIAQSIDKIINSTEVERIERILSSDSMQGRRTFTPGIDKAADFIASEFKRYGLQYLNGLNNYRQEFGMIKVKFISAAGNLDGKQLESKDIIAFTTQADIAITNNSGYEKMIIPADSNFIRTALK
;
A
#
# COMPACT_ATOMS: atom_id res chain seq x y z
N MET A 1 40.00 -54.73 9.88
CA MET A 1 38.77 -55.01 9.11
C MET A 1 37.54 -54.25 9.62
N LYS A 2 37.24 -54.22 10.92
CA LYS A 2 36.07 -53.49 11.49
C LYS A 2 35.99 -51.99 11.11
N LYS A 3 37.12 -51.28 11.06
CA LYS A 3 37.19 -49.86 10.67
C LYS A 3 36.83 -49.60 9.19
N LEU A 4 37.08 -50.58 8.31
CA LEU A 4 36.75 -50.47 6.88
C LEU A 4 35.22 -50.54 6.65
N TYR A 5 34.51 -51.38 7.40
CA TYR A 5 33.05 -51.47 7.33
C TYR A 5 32.35 -50.19 7.82
N ILE A 6 32.91 -49.51 8.82
CA ILE A 6 32.38 -48.23 9.34
C ILE A 6 32.57 -47.11 8.30
N SER A 7 33.74 -47.05 7.65
CA SER A 7 33.97 -46.09 6.55
C SER A 7 33.05 -46.35 5.35
N PHE A 8 32.78 -47.62 5.02
CA PHE A 8 31.87 -47.99 3.94
C PHE A 8 30.40 -47.65 4.28
N LEU A 9 29.99 -47.82 5.54
CA LEU A 9 28.67 -47.43 6.03
C LEU A 9 28.48 -45.90 6.01
N PHE A 10 29.51 -45.13 6.35
CA PHE A 10 29.46 -43.66 6.28
C PHE A 10 29.39 -43.14 4.83
N ALA A 11 30.13 -43.78 3.91
CA ALA A 11 30.06 -43.47 2.47
C ALA A 11 28.68 -43.82 1.85
N ALA A 12 28.04 -44.89 2.31
CA ALA A 12 26.68 -45.25 1.88
C ALA A 12 25.62 -44.23 2.37
N PHE A 13 25.81 -43.62 3.55
CA PHE A 13 24.91 -42.59 4.08
C PHE A 13 25.12 -41.20 3.45
N ALA A 14 26.32 -40.89 2.94
CA ALA A 14 26.61 -39.60 2.29
C ALA A 14 25.82 -39.37 0.98
N ASN A 15 25.29 -40.43 0.37
CA ASN A 15 24.50 -40.34 -0.87
C ASN A 15 23.03 -39.94 -0.65
N PHE A 16 22.57 -39.79 0.60
CA PHE A 16 21.20 -39.34 0.91
C PHE A 16 21.06 -37.82 1.10
N ALA A 17 22.13 -37.05 0.92
CA ALA A 17 22.06 -35.58 0.93
C ALA A 17 21.52 -35.05 -0.40
N ILE A 18 20.25 -35.36 -0.70
CA ILE A 18 19.53 -34.71 -1.80
C ILE A 18 19.15 -33.30 -1.32
N ALA A 19 19.69 -32.26 -1.95
CA ALA A 19 19.25 -30.89 -1.73
C ALA A 19 17.75 -30.78 -2.00
N GLN A 20 16.98 -30.22 -1.05
CA GLN A 20 15.55 -30.03 -1.24
C GLN A 20 15.32 -29.04 -2.39
N SER A 21 14.57 -29.45 -3.42
CA SER A 21 14.18 -28.54 -4.50
C SER A 21 13.35 -27.40 -3.92
N ILE A 22 13.80 -26.17 -4.15
CA ILE A 22 13.12 -24.94 -3.73
C ILE A 22 11.72 -24.83 -4.36
N ASP A 23 11.48 -25.48 -5.51
CA ASP A 23 10.20 -25.46 -6.22
C ASP A 23 9.08 -26.11 -5.41
N LYS A 24 9.41 -26.95 -4.42
CA LYS A 24 8.44 -27.50 -3.47
C LYS A 24 7.97 -26.47 -2.44
N ILE A 25 8.75 -25.41 -2.21
CA ILE A 25 8.47 -24.33 -1.27
C ILE A 25 7.91 -23.11 -2.01
N ILE A 26 8.55 -22.72 -3.12
CA ILE A 26 8.16 -21.59 -3.97
C ILE A 26 7.76 -22.16 -5.33
N ASN A 27 6.45 -22.29 -5.56
CA ASN A 27 5.91 -22.85 -6.79
C ASN A 27 5.13 -21.79 -7.59
N SER A 28 5.40 -21.69 -8.89
CA SER A 28 4.72 -20.76 -9.81
C SER A 28 3.21 -20.96 -9.84
N THR A 29 2.73 -22.21 -9.74
CA THR A 29 1.28 -22.50 -9.72
C THR A 29 0.59 -21.85 -8.53
N GLU A 30 1.23 -21.84 -7.36
CA GLU A 30 0.63 -21.24 -6.16
C GLU A 30 0.69 -19.71 -6.19
N VAL A 31 1.79 -19.15 -6.70
CA VAL A 31 1.90 -17.71 -6.95
C VAL A 31 0.81 -17.26 -7.92
N GLU A 32 0.64 -17.96 -9.03
CA GLU A 32 -0.39 -17.66 -10.03
C GLU A 32 -1.80 -17.73 -9.43
N ARG A 33 -2.10 -18.73 -8.58
CA ARG A 33 -3.40 -18.83 -7.90
C ARG A 33 -3.68 -17.59 -7.05
N ILE A 34 -2.71 -17.17 -6.24
CA ILE A 34 -2.83 -15.99 -5.38
C ILE A 34 -3.02 -14.73 -6.22
N GLU A 35 -2.20 -14.54 -7.25
CA GLU A 35 -2.28 -13.39 -8.14
C GLU A 35 -3.62 -13.31 -8.86
N ARG A 36 -4.10 -14.43 -9.44
CA ARG A 36 -5.41 -14.49 -10.11
C ARG A 36 -6.56 -14.14 -9.18
N ILE A 37 -6.55 -14.64 -7.94
CA ILE A 37 -7.60 -14.31 -6.96
C ILE A 37 -7.55 -12.81 -6.65
N LEU A 38 -6.39 -12.28 -6.29
CA LEU A 38 -6.22 -10.87 -5.90
C LEU A 38 -6.48 -9.87 -7.04
N SER A 39 -6.29 -10.29 -8.29
CA SER A 39 -6.54 -9.50 -9.50
C SER A 39 -7.91 -9.74 -10.13
N SER A 40 -8.69 -10.70 -9.61
CA SER A 40 -10.01 -11.01 -10.17
C SER A 40 -11.02 -9.88 -9.99
N ASP A 41 -11.99 -9.80 -10.89
CA ASP A 41 -13.10 -8.86 -10.81
C ASP A 41 -13.89 -8.98 -9.50
N SER A 42 -13.92 -10.19 -8.91
CA SER A 42 -14.60 -10.46 -7.63
C SER A 42 -14.02 -9.64 -6.46
N MET A 43 -12.74 -9.27 -6.54
CA MET A 43 -12.06 -8.43 -5.56
C MET A 43 -12.37 -6.94 -5.73
N GLN A 44 -12.94 -6.53 -6.88
CA GLN A 44 -13.42 -5.16 -7.12
C GLN A 44 -12.35 -4.06 -6.98
N GLY A 45 -11.07 -4.43 -7.05
CA GLY A 45 -9.94 -3.54 -6.82
C GLY A 45 -9.58 -3.36 -5.34
N ARG A 46 -8.45 -2.69 -5.09
CA ARG A 46 -7.82 -2.57 -3.76
C ARG A 46 -7.54 -1.11 -3.37
N ARG A 47 -8.45 -0.21 -3.78
CA ARG A 47 -8.37 1.20 -3.38
C ARG A 47 -8.69 1.32 -1.89
N THR A 48 -8.00 2.20 -1.17
CA THR A 48 -8.31 2.46 0.24
C THR A 48 -9.75 2.95 0.42
N PHE A 49 -10.37 2.55 1.53
CA PHE A 49 -11.77 2.86 1.87
C PHE A 49 -12.81 2.35 0.85
N THR A 50 -12.58 1.18 0.25
CA THR A 50 -13.58 0.48 -0.57
C THR A 50 -13.80 -0.93 -0.06
N PRO A 51 -14.98 -1.56 -0.27
CA PRO A 51 -15.20 -2.95 0.17
C PRO A 51 -14.20 -3.97 -0.43
N GLY A 52 -13.62 -3.66 -1.59
CA GLY A 52 -12.65 -4.52 -2.27
C GLY A 52 -11.32 -4.68 -1.51
N ILE A 53 -10.82 -3.62 -0.84
CA ILE A 53 -9.61 -3.75 -0.01
C ILE A 53 -9.85 -4.68 1.18
N ASP A 54 -11.05 -4.66 1.75
CA ASP A 54 -11.40 -5.52 2.88
C ASP A 54 -11.46 -7.00 2.47
N LYS A 55 -12.08 -7.29 1.32
CA LYS A 55 -12.09 -8.65 0.73
C LYS A 55 -10.69 -9.18 0.46
N ALA A 56 -9.83 -8.35 -0.13
CA ALA A 56 -8.44 -8.73 -0.41
C ALA A 56 -7.66 -8.98 0.89
N ALA A 57 -7.85 -8.14 1.90
CA ALA A 57 -7.23 -8.31 3.22
C ALA A 57 -7.71 -9.59 3.91
N ASP A 58 -9.01 -9.91 3.85
CA ASP A 58 -9.55 -11.15 4.40
C ASP A 58 -8.99 -12.39 3.71
N PHE A 59 -8.87 -12.36 2.38
CA PHE A 59 -8.23 -13.43 1.63
C PHE A 59 -6.79 -13.65 2.10
N ILE A 60 -5.97 -12.59 2.15
CA ILE A 60 -4.57 -12.69 2.60
C ILE A 60 -4.48 -13.18 4.04
N ALA A 61 -5.35 -12.69 4.94
CA ALA A 61 -5.40 -13.14 6.33
C ALA A 61 -5.75 -14.64 6.43
N SER A 62 -6.64 -15.13 5.57
CA SER A 62 -6.98 -16.56 5.49
C SER A 62 -5.80 -17.41 5.00
N GLU A 63 -5.03 -16.91 4.04
CA GLU A 63 -3.81 -17.55 3.54
C GLU A 63 -2.74 -17.61 4.64
N PHE A 64 -2.50 -16.51 5.35
CA PHE A 64 -1.58 -16.48 6.49
C PHE A 64 -1.96 -17.50 7.57
N LYS A 65 -3.27 -17.59 7.89
CA LYS A 65 -3.78 -18.61 8.81
C LYS A 65 -3.50 -20.02 8.31
N ARG A 66 -3.76 -20.28 7.02
CA ARG A 66 -3.58 -21.58 6.38
C ARG A 66 -2.12 -22.03 6.41
N TYR A 67 -1.18 -21.10 6.27
CA TYR A 67 0.26 -21.37 6.34
C TYR A 67 0.82 -21.34 7.78
N GLY A 68 -0.01 -21.10 8.79
CA GLY A 68 0.41 -21.12 10.19
C GLY A 68 1.29 -19.94 10.60
N LEU A 69 1.18 -18.80 9.91
CA LEU A 69 1.87 -17.57 10.34
C LEU A 69 1.34 -17.14 11.71
N GLN A 70 2.23 -16.60 12.54
CA GLN A 70 1.84 -15.98 13.80
C GLN A 70 1.38 -14.54 13.56
N TYR A 71 0.55 -14.03 14.47
CA TYR A 71 0.23 -12.61 14.49
C TYR A 71 1.47 -11.78 14.79
N LEU A 72 1.49 -10.54 14.30
CA LEU A 72 2.51 -9.59 14.72
C LEU A 72 2.38 -9.33 16.23
N ASN A 73 3.50 -9.16 16.91
CA ASN A 73 3.52 -8.91 18.35
C ASN A 73 2.59 -7.75 18.74
N GLY A 74 1.75 -7.97 19.75
CA GLY A 74 0.78 -6.99 20.23
C GLY A 74 -0.55 -6.96 19.47
N LEU A 75 -0.69 -7.75 18.38
CA LEU A 75 -1.95 -7.90 17.66
C LEU A 75 -2.63 -9.24 17.98
N ASN A 76 -3.96 -9.26 17.86
CA ASN A 76 -4.79 -10.44 18.06
C ASN A 76 -5.34 -11.02 16.73
N ASN A 77 -4.93 -10.44 15.60
CA ASN A 77 -5.34 -10.84 14.26
C ASN A 77 -4.24 -10.48 13.23
N TYR A 78 -4.48 -10.76 11.94
CA TYR A 78 -3.54 -10.45 10.86
C TYR A 78 -3.65 -9.01 10.30
N ARG A 79 -4.56 -8.18 10.82
CA ARG A 79 -4.81 -6.82 10.34
C ARG A 79 -3.96 -5.82 11.11
N GLN A 80 -3.23 -4.99 10.38
CA GLN A 80 -2.50 -3.85 10.94
C GLN A 80 -3.29 -2.58 10.66
N GLU A 81 -4.14 -2.19 11.62
CA GLU A 81 -5.02 -1.04 11.47
C GLU A 81 -4.28 0.25 11.84
N PHE A 82 -4.51 1.29 11.04
CA PHE A 82 -4.01 2.63 11.31
C PHE A 82 -5.03 3.68 10.86
N GLY A 83 -5.07 4.79 11.60
CA GLY A 83 -5.90 5.94 11.23
C GLY A 83 -5.29 6.71 10.07
N MET A 84 -6.11 7.19 9.16
CA MET A 84 -5.70 8.11 8.10
C MET A 84 -6.53 9.39 8.20
N ILE A 85 -5.83 10.52 8.20
CA ILE A 85 -6.46 11.84 8.17
C ILE A 85 -6.69 12.22 6.72
N LYS A 86 -7.94 12.55 6.37
CA LYS A 86 -8.30 13.06 5.05
C LYS A 86 -8.87 14.46 5.19
N VAL A 87 -8.20 15.43 4.57
CA VAL A 87 -8.69 16.80 4.50
C VAL A 87 -9.93 16.86 3.61
N LYS A 88 -10.98 17.52 4.09
CA LYS A 88 -12.21 17.79 3.35
C LYS A 88 -12.37 19.29 3.22
N PHE A 89 -12.41 19.79 1.99
CA PHE A 89 -12.72 21.19 1.73
C PHE A 89 -14.19 21.46 2.08
N ILE A 90 -14.43 22.40 3.00
CA ILE A 90 -15.77 22.77 3.47
C ILE A 90 -16.31 23.96 2.67
N SER A 91 -15.55 25.06 2.64
CA SER A 91 -15.92 26.29 1.95
C SER A 91 -14.70 27.20 1.79
N ALA A 92 -14.76 28.10 0.81
CA ALA A 92 -13.89 29.26 0.76
C ALA A 92 -14.63 30.46 0.14
N ALA A 93 -14.22 31.66 0.50
CA ALA A 93 -14.68 32.88 -0.11
C ALA A 93 -13.52 33.86 -0.18
N GLY A 94 -13.55 34.76 -1.15
CA GLY A 94 -12.52 35.76 -1.28
C GLY A 94 -12.88 36.86 -2.25
N ASN A 95 -12.02 37.87 -2.32
CA ASN A 95 -12.05 38.88 -3.36
C ASN A 95 -10.65 38.96 -3.96
N LEU A 96 -10.56 38.90 -5.28
CA LEU A 96 -9.32 39.07 -6.02
C LEU A 96 -9.52 40.19 -7.03
N ASP A 97 -8.66 41.22 -6.95
CA ASP A 97 -8.67 42.37 -7.86
C ASP A 97 -10.06 43.03 -7.99
N GLY A 98 -10.80 43.13 -6.89
CA GLY A 98 -12.15 43.72 -6.81
C GLY A 98 -13.29 42.76 -7.15
N LYS A 99 -12.99 41.58 -7.71
CA LYS A 99 -13.96 40.56 -8.09
C LYS A 99 -14.18 39.56 -6.96
N GLN A 100 -15.44 39.34 -6.60
CA GLN A 100 -15.80 38.30 -5.64
C GLN A 100 -15.57 36.89 -6.24
N LEU A 101 -14.97 36.01 -5.45
CA LEU A 101 -14.74 34.61 -5.77
C LEU A 101 -15.69 33.73 -4.96
N GLU A 102 -16.28 32.74 -5.63
CA GLU A 102 -17.09 31.71 -5.00
C GLU A 102 -16.24 30.50 -4.61
N SER A 103 -16.75 29.64 -3.72
CA SER A 103 -16.01 28.46 -3.27
C SER A 103 -15.60 27.51 -4.41
N LYS A 104 -16.34 27.47 -5.52
CA LYS A 104 -16.02 26.62 -6.68
C LYS A 104 -14.79 27.08 -7.46
N ASP A 105 -14.42 28.36 -7.31
CA ASP A 105 -13.30 28.99 -8.00
C ASP A 105 -12.02 28.99 -7.15
N ILE A 106 -12.08 28.42 -5.94
CA ILE A 106 -11.00 28.41 -4.96
C ILE A 106 -10.66 26.97 -4.59
N ILE A 107 -9.38 26.63 -4.65
CA ILE A 107 -8.83 25.41 -4.08
C ILE A 107 -7.71 25.77 -3.12
N ALA A 108 -7.61 25.03 -2.02
CA ALA A 108 -6.58 25.23 -1.02
C ALA A 108 -5.95 23.88 -0.64
N PHE A 109 -4.62 23.84 -0.60
CA PHE A 109 -3.86 22.71 -0.10
C PHE A 109 -3.19 23.13 1.21
N THR A 110 -3.75 22.72 2.33
CA THR A 110 -3.27 23.10 3.67
C THR A 110 -3.53 22.00 4.68
N THR A 111 -2.72 21.97 5.74
CA THR A 111 -2.93 21.16 6.94
C THR A 111 -3.63 21.95 8.05
N GLN A 112 -3.78 23.26 7.89
CA GLN A 112 -4.52 24.11 8.82
C GLN A 112 -6.03 23.93 8.63
N ALA A 113 -6.78 23.92 9.73
CA ALA A 113 -8.24 23.81 9.68
C ALA A 113 -8.88 25.02 8.98
N ASP A 114 -8.35 26.22 9.24
CA ASP A 114 -8.78 27.47 8.66
C ASP A 114 -7.56 28.26 8.17
N ILE A 115 -7.69 28.96 7.05
CA ILE A 115 -6.66 29.82 6.49
C ILE A 115 -7.26 31.16 6.08
N ALA A 116 -6.60 32.26 6.45
CA ALA A 116 -6.96 33.61 6.05
C ALA A 116 -5.79 34.26 5.32
N ILE A 117 -5.95 34.54 4.03
CA ILE A 117 -4.93 35.12 3.18
C ILE A 117 -5.32 36.56 2.84
N THR A 118 -4.37 37.48 3.05
CA THR A 118 -4.50 38.90 2.71
C THR A 118 -3.25 39.37 1.97
N ASN A 119 -3.25 40.62 1.51
CA ASN A 119 -2.09 41.25 0.87
C ASN A 119 -0.84 41.30 1.78
N ASN A 120 -1.03 41.16 3.10
CA ASN A 120 0.05 41.24 4.09
C ASN A 120 0.52 39.85 4.57
N SER A 121 -0.03 38.77 4.03
CA SER A 121 0.27 37.40 4.48
C SER A 121 1.60 36.84 3.95
N GLY A 122 2.31 37.56 3.06
CA GLY A 122 3.65 37.19 2.62
C GLY A 122 3.71 36.03 1.61
N TYR A 123 2.60 35.70 0.94
CA TYR A 123 2.58 34.68 -0.11
C TYR A 123 2.99 35.26 -1.47
N GLU A 124 3.68 34.46 -2.27
CA GLU A 124 3.99 34.80 -3.65
C GLU A 124 2.78 34.58 -4.57
N LYS A 125 2.49 35.56 -5.44
CA LYS A 125 1.45 35.43 -6.47
C LYS A 125 2.07 34.87 -7.75
N MET A 126 1.53 33.75 -8.24
CA MET A 126 1.91 33.16 -9.51
C MET A 126 0.68 33.04 -10.43
N ILE A 127 0.88 33.30 -11.73
CA ILE A 127 -0.14 33.07 -12.76
C ILE A 127 0.24 31.78 -13.49
N ILE A 128 -0.69 30.83 -13.54
CA ILE A 128 -0.53 29.54 -14.22
C ILE A 128 -1.26 29.63 -15.57
N PRO A 129 -0.55 29.62 -16.72
CA PRO A 129 -1.17 29.66 -18.04
C PRO A 129 -2.09 28.47 -18.32
N ALA A 130 -3.09 28.66 -19.20
CA ALA A 130 -4.11 27.65 -19.48
C ALA A 130 -3.57 26.35 -20.13
N ASP A 131 -2.45 26.44 -20.85
CA ASP A 131 -1.74 25.32 -21.48
C ASP A 131 -0.80 24.58 -20.51
N SER A 132 -0.64 25.07 -19.28
CA SER A 132 0.27 24.50 -18.29
C SER A 132 -0.41 23.49 -17.36
N ASN A 133 0.38 22.59 -16.79
CA ASN A 133 -0.12 21.61 -15.84
C ASN A 133 -0.23 22.23 -14.44
N PHE A 134 -1.45 22.47 -13.97
CA PHE A 134 -1.72 23.09 -12.68
C PHE A 134 -1.00 22.40 -11.51
N ILE A 135 -1.15 21.08 -11.36
CA ILE A 135 -0.59 20.33 -10.22
C ILE A 135 0.93 20.40 -10.18
N ARG A 136 1.58 20.22 -11.33
CA ARG A 136 3.05 20.26 -11.43
C ARG A 136 3.61 21.65 -11.20
N THR A 137 2.86 22.70 -11.52
CA THR A 137 3.32 24.09 -11.35
C THR A 137 3.04 24.61 -9.94
N ALA A 138 1.87 24.30 -9.37
CA ALA A 138 1.45 24.80 -8.07
C ALA A 138 2.06 24.05 -6.86
N LEU A 139 2.54 22.82 -7.04
CA LEU A 139 3.07 21.97 -5.96
C LEU A 139 4.60 21.73 -6.04
N LYS A 140 5.34 22.61 -6.72
CA LYS A 140 6.82 22.60 -6.67
C LYS A 140 7.31 23.15 -5.35
#